data_AF-G9NR42-F1
#
_entry.id   AF-G9NR42-F1
#
_cell.length_a   1.000
_cell.length_b   1.000
_cell.length_c   1.000
_cell.angle_alpha   90.00
_cell.angle_beta   90.00
_cell.angle_gamma   90.00
#
_symmetry.space_group_name_H-M   'P 1'
#
loop_
_entity.id
_entity.type
_entity.pdbx_description
1 polymer ?
#
loop_
_entity_poly.entity_id
_entity_poly.type
_entity_poly.pdbx_seq_one_letter_code
_entity_poly.pdbx_strand_id
1 'polypeptide(L)'
;MYSSFYGGWCPLAGEWLTDSVWAVFGGTLGQEPRDEEQLRRMSVKLCKNSAVPLGDDRNKDAEEWFQEFSGPNLRWESLGILFVFWAYGARRLPDKSILPKDCIDLQNNHGSCLVSRYKTAAWKCIELSRDASNSNALLAFVVFGHCLLESTVSGDAGMQYWRTHGDLMALTTYLGLHVSPNADPMDWSVTTQIKRRLFAAIFAHDKVTSTFTGRPMFLGRNFTSTPLPLDMSDELLLSNPPLTRLGDCRVDENGWNIDGKIYTTTTLRARGMLSYIRDEILEISLQGMDFGGKTALVNLKRREMQIVAGFPPCLIYQPEDINNPEIPGRELYGKLLVWLEHLQNLFFIERLLSKEDGACEGNETRLFEISIEMVTLAHLFWTHQNRLKTAQDCVEWNVVSYAAPAGGVLCMELLKGTTRGTMSPVATKAVIVEKLGMLASFLDWVGPTSPNADICYRVKKVVRRVLEQALEAPVQTNMLDEGGHWNMDVSADFSTFFNFDLLDTFDWLRPEGA
;
A
#
# COMPACT_ATOMS: atom_id res chain seq x y z
N MET A 1 -5.98 16.09 -7.96
CA MET A 1 -6.69 14.90 -7.40
C MET A 1 -5.69 13.78 -7.14
N TYR A 2 -5.05 13.86 -5.97
CA TYR A 2 -3.94 13.04 -5.53
C TYR A 2 -4.42 11.95 -4.58
N SER A 3 -3.93 10.73 -4.72
CA SER A 3 -3.91 9.82 -3.58
C SER A 3 -2.83 8.78 -3.80
N SER A 4 -1.76 8.90 -3.02
CA SER A 4 -1.02 7.71 -2.59
C SER A 4 -2.03 6.74 -1.96
N PHE A 5 -1.80 5.45 -2.18
CA PHE A 5 -2.62 4.32 -1.70
C PHE A 5 -2.94 4.38 -0.21
N TYR A 6 -2.10 5.06 0.55
CA TYR A 6 -2.16 5.10 1.99
C TYR A 6 -2.66 6.43 2.55
N GLY A 7 -3.05 7.40 1.70
CA GLY A 7 -3.83 8.56 2.15
C GLY A 7 -3.19 9.41 3.26
N GLY A 8 -1.88 9.32 3.47
CA GLY A 8 -1.22 9.96 4.61
C GLY A 8 -1.44 11.48 4.61
N TRP A 9 -1.30 12.13 3.45
CA TRP A 9 -1.50 13.57 3.30
C TRP A 9 -2.65 13.88 2.33
N CYS A 10 -3.48 14.84 2.70
CA CYS A 10 -4.69 15.24 1.99
C CYS A 10 -4.35 16.10 0.74
N PRO A 11 -5.08 15.96 -0.39
CA PRO A 11 -4.86 16.79 -1.58
C PRO A 11 -5.02 18.29 -1.36
N LEU A 12 -6.02 18.69 -0.58
CA LEU A 12 -6.28 20.10 -0.24
C LEU A 12 -5.08 20.72 0.49
N ALA A 13 -4.41 19.93 1.33
CA ALA A 13 -3.21 20.37 2.03
C ALA A 13 -2.03 20.59 1.07
N GLY A 14 -1.92 19.81 -0.01
CA GLY A 14 -0.93 20.02 -1.07
C GLY A 14 -1.22 21.25 -1.94
N GLU A 15 -2.50 21.49 -2.24
CA GLU A 15 -2.96 22.69 -2.96
C GLU A 15 -2.68 23.96 -2.13
N TRP A 16 -3.10 23.96 -0.86
CA TRP A 16 -2.81 25.06 0.07
C TRP A 16 -1.31 25.35 0.17
N LEU A 17 -0.48 24.33 0.36
CA LEU A 17 0.97 24.50 0.43
C LEU A 17 1.54 25.04 -0.89
N THR A 18 1.04 24.57 -2.04
CA THR A 18 1.49 25.06 -3.35
C THR A 18 1.18 26.55 -3.50
N ASP A 19 -0.05 26.95 -3.23
CA ASP A 19 -0.50 28.35 -3.34
C ASP A 19 0.29 29.24 -2.38
N SER A 20 0.49 28.77 -1.14
CA SER A 20 1.23 29.48 -0.11
C SER A 20 2.71 29.70 -0.48
N VAL A 21 3.35 28.71 -1.10
CA VAL A 21 4.74 28.85 -1.61
C VAL A 21 4.81 29.92 -2.69
N TRP A 22 3.91 29.88 -3.67
CA TRP A 22 3.92 30.85 -4.78
C TRP A 22 3.53 32.25 -4.32
N ALA A 23 2.63 32.40 -3.36
CA ALA A 23 2.26 33.69 -2.80
C ALA A 23 3.44 34.41 -2.13
N VAL A 24 4.28 33.67 -1.39
CA VAL A 24 5.39 34.26 -0.61
C VAL A 24 6.71 34.29 -1.37
N PHE A 25 7.01 33.22 -2.12
CA PHE A 25 8.30 33.04 -2.78
C PHE A 25 8.21 33.08 -4.31
N GLY A 26 7.02 33.33 -4.90
CA GLY A 26 6.85 33.36 -6.36
C GLY A 26 7.72 34.39 -7.05
N GLY A 27 7.98 35.54 -6.42
CA GLY A 27 8.92 36.54 -6.95
C GLY A 27 10.36 36.04 -7.04
N THR A 28 10.77 35.13 -6.16
CA THR A 28 12.10 34.48 -6.15
C THR A 28 12.16 33.27 -7.09
N LEU A 29 11.08 32.48 -7.14
CA LEU A 29 11.03 31.22 -7.89
C LEU A 29 10.65 31.41 -9.37
N GLY A 30 9.90 32.47 -9.70
CA GLY A 30 9.35 32.70 -11.03
C GLY A 30 10.25 33.50 -11.98
N GLN A 31 11.43 33.94 -11.54
CA GLN A 31 12.40 34.63 -12.40
C GLN A 31 13.25 33.60 -13.16
N GLU A 32 13.49 33.82 -14.46
CA GLU A 32 14.38 33.00 -15.28
C GLU A 32 15.39 33.91 -16.01
N PRO A 33 16.72 33.77 -15.76
CA PRO A 33 17.35 32.85 -14.80
C PRO A 33 17.04 33.26 -13.35
N ARG A 34 17.03 32.28 -12.44
CA ARG A 34 16.81 32.52 -11.01
C ARG A 34 18.01 33.23 -10.38
N ASP A 35 17.74 34.21 -9.52
CA ASP A 35 18.75 34.92 -8.74
C ASP A 35 19.27 34.03 -7.59
N GLU A 36 20.55 33.62 -7.69
CA GLU A 36 21.20 32.76 -6.70
C GLU A 36 21.22 33.37 -5.29
N GLU A 37 21.35 34.69 -5.17
CA GLU A 37 21.38 35.37 -3.87
C GLU A 37 19.99 35.36 -3.22
N GLN A 38 18.92 35.48 -4.02
CA GLN A 38 17.55 35.33 -3.52
C GLN A 38 17.26 33.88 -3.11
N LEU A 39 17.69 32.89 -3.90
CA LEU A 39 17.58 31.48 -3.53
C LEU A 39 18.35 31.16 -2.25
N ARG A 40 19.54 31.73 -2.07
CA ARG A 40 20.33 31.59 -0.84
C ARG A 40 19.63 32.22 0.37
N ARG A 41 18.99 33.37 0.22
CA ARG A 41 18.18 33.97 1.29
C ARG A 41 16.97 33.12 1.65
N MET A 42 16.29 32.57 0.65
CA MET A 42 15.19 31.63 0.83
C MET A 42 15.66 30.38 1.58
N SER A 43 16.77 29.76 1.17
CA SER A 43 17.29 28.55 1.82
C SER A 43 17.67 28.80 3.28
N VAL A 44 18.32 29.92 3.60
CA VAL A 44 18.62 30.32 4.99
C VAL A 44 17.34 30.49 5.81
N LYS A 45 16.29 31.07 5.22
CA LYS A 45 14.99 31.21 5.89
C LYS A 45 14.34 29.85 6.17
N LEU A 46 14.34 28.94 5.20
CA LEU A 46 13.84 27.58 5.37
C LEU A 46 14.62 26.83 6.46
N CYS A 47 15.96 26.94 6.49
CA CYS A 47 16.78 26.33 7.56
C CYS A 47 16.40 26.88 8.94
N LYS A 48 16.23 28.21 9.07
CA LYS A 48 15.83 28.84 10.34
C LYS A 48 14.45 28.38 10.77
N ASN A 49 13.50 28.31 9.84
CA ASN A 49 12.16 27.82 10.13
C ASN A 49 12.22 26.35 10.55
N SER A 50 12.90 25.47 9.81
CA SER A 50 13.11 24.05 10.14
C SER A 50 13.76 23.81 11.51
N ALA A 51 14.53 24.78 12.02
CA ALA A 51 15.13 24.73 13.36
C ALA A 51 14.17 25.15 14.51
N VAL A 52 12.95 25.58 14.21
CA VAL A 52 11.91 25.90 15.21
C VAL A 52 10.99 24.70 15.39
N PRO A 53 10.77 24.15 16.60
CA PRO A 53 9.80 23.07 16.81
C PRO A 53 8.37 23.47 16.40
N LEU A 54 7.59 22.53 15.86
CA LEU A 54 6.15 22.73 15.61
C LEU A 54 5.38 22.62 16.93
N GLY A 55 4.31 23.40 17.09
CA GLY A 55 3.50 23.36 18.31
C GLY A 55 2.60 22.10 18.36
N ASP A 56 2.37 21.56 19.55
CA ASP A 56 1.51 20.39 19.77
C ASP A 56 0.09 20.74 20.26
N ASP A 57 -0.33 22.00 20.07
CA ASP A 57 -1.66 22.45 20.49
C ASP A 57 -2.76 21.77 19.66
N ARG A 58 -3.73 21.18 20.37
CA ARG A 58 -4.88 20.46 19.82
C ARG A 58 -6.05 21.39 19.49
N ASN A 59 -6.03 22.62 19.99
CA ASN A 59 -7.11 23.59 19.77
C ASN A 59 -6.93 24.42 18.50
N LYS A 60 -5.84 24.19 17.74
CA LYS A 60 -5.59 24.88 16.48
C LYS A 60 -6.67 24.55 15.46
N ASP A 61 -7.16 25.59 14.80
CA ASP A 61 -7.90 25.39 13.57
C ASP A 61 -6.96 24.99 12.41
N ALA A 62 -7.56 24.64 11.28
CA ALA A 62 -6.80 24.20 10.11
C ALA A 62 -5.85 25.29 9.59
N GLU A 63 -6.26 26.56 9.63
CA GLU A 63 -5.49 27.68 9.12
C GLU A 63 -4.28 27.97 10.00
N GLU A 64 -4.48 28.06 11.32
CA GLU A 64 -3.41 28.19 12.31
C GLU A 64 -2.40 27.04 12.20
N TRP A 65 -2.89 25.81 12.02
CA TRP A 65 -2.04 24.64 11.81
C TRP A 65 -1.18 24.80 10.55
N PHE A 66 -1.76 25.16 9.40
CA PHE A 66 -0.98 25.40 8.18
C PHE A 66 0.01 26.57 8.30
N GLN A 67 -0.35 27.63 9.02
CA GLN A 67 0.51 28.82 9.18
C GLN A 67 1.84 28.49 9.88
N GLU A 68 1.93 27.40 10.65
CA GLU A 68 3.19 26.99 11.30
C GLU A 68 4.27 26.50 10.33
N PHE A 69 3.88 26.05 9.14
CA PHE A 69 4.82 25.41 8.21
C PHE A 69 4.63 25.83 6.75
N SER A 70 3.81 26.85 6.49
CA SER A 70 3.55 27.42 5.16
C SER A 70 3.84 28.92 5.12
N GLY A 71 3.77 29.51 3.93
CA GLY A 71 3.93 30.93 3.71
C GLY A 71 5.29 31.44 4.21
N PRO A 72 5.34 32.50 5.04
CA PRO A 72 6.59 32.96 5.62
C PRO A 72 7.29 31.93 6.53
N ASN A 73 6.55 30.95 7.06
CA ASN A 73 7.08 29.90 7.92
C ASN A 73 7.39 28.61 7.13
N LEU A 74 7.47 28.67 5.80
CA LEU A 74 7.82 27.52 4.97
C LEU A 74 9.13 26.86 5.43
N ARG A 75 9.11 25.53 5.49
CA ARG A 75 10.19 24.67 5.99
C ARG A 75 10.66 23.70 4.91
N TRP A 76 11.82 23.08 5.11
CA TRP A 76 12.30 22.01 4.23
C TRP A 76 11.35 20.82 4.18
N GLU A 77 10.74 20.45 5.31
CA GLU A 77 9.75 19.38 5.40
C GLU A 77 8.55 19.66 4.47
N SER A 78 7.99 20.87 4.53
CA SER A 78 6.86 21.28 3.67
C SER A 78 7.22 21.26 2.19
N LEU A 79 8.42 21.74 1.83
CA LEU A 79 8.90 21.71 0.45
C LEU A 79 9.14 20.26 -0.02
N GLY A 80 9.62 19.39 0.86
CA GLY A 80 9.74 17.95 0.60
C GLY A 80 8.38 17.31 0.34
N ILE A 81 7.34 17.66 1.12
CA ILE A 81 5.96 17.20 0.89
C ILE A 81 5.50 17.63 -0.50
N LEU A 82 5.77 18.87 -0.91
CA LEU A 82 5.41 19.37 -2.23
C LEU A 82 6.15 18.64 -3.36
N PHE A 83 7.45 18.33 -3.21
CA PHE A 83 8.15 17.53 -4.20
C PHE A 83 7.57 16.11 -4.33
N VAL A 84 7.24 15.47 -3.22
CA VAL A 84 6.53 14.19 -3.25
C VAL A 84 5.17 14.33 -3.96
N PHE A 85 4.42 15.38 -3.62
CA PHE A 85 3.14 15.69 -4.22
C PHE A 85 3.28 15.88 -5.74
N TRP A 86 4.17 16.75 -6.22
CA TRP A 86 4.38 16.95 -7.65
C TRP A 86 4.90 15.69 -8.36
N ALA A 87 5.70 14.85 -7.72
CA ALA A 87 6.11 13.56 -8.27
C ALA A 87 4.90 12.65 -8.58
N TYR A 88 3.94 12.53 -7.67
CA TYR A 88 2.72 11.77 -7.96
C TYR A 88 1.87 12.38 -9.08
N GLY A 89 1.98 13.70 -9.29
CA GLY A 89 1.21 14.43 -10.29
C GLY A 89 1.82 14.21 -11.67
N ALA A 90 3.15 14.24 -11.72
CA ALA A 90 3.94 13.93 -12.90
C ALA A 90 3.62 12.54 -13.49
N ARG A 91 3.23 11.57 -12.65
CA ARG A 91 2.78 10.23 -13.10
C ARG A 91 1.43 10.21 -13.80
N ARG A 92 0.60 11.22 -13.55
CA ARG A 92 -0.76 11.34 -14.09
C ARG A 92 -0.87 12.48 -15.09
N LEU A 93 0.26 12.97 -15.60
CA LEU A 93 0.23 14.00 -16.63
C LEU A 93 -0.59 13.48 -17.82
N PRO A 94 -1.56 14.27 -18.30
CA PRO A 94 -2.25 13.94 -19.53
C PRO A 94 -1.29 13.96 -20.71
N ASP A 95 -1.78 13.57 -21.88
CA ASP A 95 -1.06 13.76 -23.13
C ASP A 95 -0.57 15.21 -23.25
N LYS A 96 0.64 15.39 -23.77
CA LYS A 96 1.31 16.70 -23.92
C LYS A 96 0.45 17.69 -24.69
N SER A 97 -0.39 17.21 -25.61
CA SER A 97 -1.35 18.01 -26.36
C SER A 97 -2.37 18.76 -25.49
N ILE A 98 -2.66 18.26 -24.28
CA ILE A 98 -3.62 18.83 -23.33
C ILE A 98 -2.92 19.75 -22.32
N LEU A 99 -1.61 19.60 -22.12
CA LEU A 99 -0.86 20.41 -21.18
C LEU A 99 -0.80 21.89 -21.63
N PRO A 100 -0.87 22.85 -20.70
CA PRO A 100 -0.66 24.27 -21.04
C PRO A 100 0.69 24.48 -21.74
N LYS A 101 0.69 25.25 -22.83
CA LYS A 101 1.89 25.46 -23.68
C LYS A 101 2.96 26.32 -23.00
N ASP A 102 2.53 27.14 -22.05
CA ASP A 102 3.36 27.99 -21.18
C ASP A 102 4.08 27.20 -20.08
N CYS A 103 3.64 25.98 -19.75
CA CYS A 103 4.36 25.06 -18.86
C CYS A 103 5.49 24.32 -19.60
N ILE A 104 6.51 25.05 -20.05
CA ILE A 104 7.63 24.54 -20.86
C ILE A 104 8.29 23.30 -20.24
N ASP A 105 8.51 23.28 -18.93
CA ASP A 105 9.12 22.14 -18.25
C ASP A 105 8.26 20.87 -18.32
N LEU A 106 6.93 20.98 -18.22
CA LEU A 106 6.02 19.85 -18.38
C LEU A 106 5.91 19.40 -19.84
N GLN A 107 6.02 20.33 -20.79
CA GLN A 107 6.03 20.04 -22.23
C GLN A 107 7.30 19.28 -22.65
N ASN A 108 8.46 19.69 -22.13
CA ASN A 108 9.76 19.20 -22.57
C ASN A 108 10.20 17.90 -21.89
N ASN A 109 9.71 17.61 -20.68
CA ASN A 109 10.14 16.44 -19.92
C ASN A 109 9.10 15.32 -19.97
N HIS A 110 9.56 14.07 -20.00
CA HIS A 110 8.67 12.92 -19.76
C HIS A 110 8.31 12.83 -18.27
N GLY A 111 7.12 12.33 -17.93
CA GLY A 111 6.64 12.21 -16.55
C GLY A 111 7.63 11.48 -15.64
N SER A 112 8.26 10.39 -16.12
CA SER A 112 9.28 9.65 -15.37
C SER A 112 10.53 10.48 -15.02
N CYS A 113 10.95 11.40 -15.89
CA CYS A 113 12.07 12.30 -15.63
C CYS A 113 11.71 13.30 -14.52
N LEU A 114 10.50 13.86 -14.57
CA LEU A 114 9.99 14.74 -13.52
C LEU A 114 9.88 14.01 -12.17
N VAL A 115 9.34 12.78 -12.16
CA VAL A 115 9.29 11.92 -10.96
C VAL A 115 10.68 11.74 -10.37
N SER A 116 11.69 11.42 -11.19
CA SER A 116 13.07 11.25 -10.75
C SER A 116 13.63 12.54 -10.12
N ARG A 117 13.46 13.69 -10.80
CA ARG A 117 13.92 15.00 -10.30
C ARG A 117 13.26 15.36 -8.97
N TYR A 118 11.94 15.22 -8.87
CA TYR A 118 11.19 15.52 -7.66
C TYR A 118 11.51 14.55 -6.52
N LYS A 119 11.69 13.26 -6.81
CA LYS A 119 12.16 12.27 -5.82
C LYS A 119 13.52 12.66 -5.24
N THR A 120 14.48 13.04 -6.08
CA THR A 120 15.79 13.53 -5.63
C THR A 120 15.68 14.80 -4.80
N ALA A 121 14.83 15.75 -5.21
CA ALA A 121 14.61 16.99 -4.48
C ALA A 121 13.96 16.73 -3.11
N ALA A 122 13.00 15.81 -3.02
CA ALA A 122 12.41 15.37 -1.76
C ALA A 122 13.46 14.73 -0.82
N TRP A 123 14.35 13.88 -1.36
CA TRP A 123 15.47 13.33 -0.58
C TRP A 123 16.39 14.43 -0.01
N LYS A 124 16.73 15.43 -0.82
CA LYS A 124 17.54 16.56 -0.37
C LYS A 124 16.85 17.37 0.74
N CYS A 125 15.53 17.52 0.66
CA CYS A 125 14.76 18.14 1.74
C CYS A 125 14.80 17.31 3.03
N ILE A 126 14.70 15.96 2.94
CA ILE A 126 14.87 15.07 4.09
C ILE A 126 16.24 15.26 4.73
N GLU A 127 17.32 15.28 3.94
CA GLU A 127 18.68 15.50 4.43
C GLU A 127 18.82 16.85 5.16
N LEU A 128 18.34 17.94 4.54
CA LEU A 128 18.40 19.29 5.13
C LEU A 128 17.55 19.43 6.41
N SER A 129 16.41 18.73 6.48
CA SER A 129 15.58 18.71 7.69
C SER A 129 16.24 17.95 8.85
N ARG A 130 17.05 16.92 8.58
CA ARG A 130 17.75 16.15 9.62
C ARG A 130 18.80 17.01 10.35
N ASP A 131 19.44 17.92 9.65
CA ASP A 131 20.46 18.83 10.23
C ASP A 131 19.86 19.87 11.19
N ALA A 132 18.55 20.12 11.11
CA ALA A 132 17.86 21.14 11.91
C ALA A 132 17.54 20.72 13.35
N SER A 133 17.96 19.53 13.79
CA SER A 133 17.76 18.97 15.14
C SER A 133 16.29 18.82 15.61
N ASN A 134 15.31 19.00 14.74
CA ASN A 134 13.88 18.94 15.09
C ASN A 134 13.11 18.01 14.15
N SER A 135 13.10 16.72 14.47
CA SER A 135 12.22 15.77 13.78
C SER A 135 10.77 16.00 14.18
N ASN A 136 9.85 15.93 13.22
CA ASN A 136 8.43 16.16 13.43
C ASN A 136 7.57 15.34 12.45
N ALA A 137 6.25 15.38 12.60
CA ALA A 137 5.33 14.61 11.77
C ALA A 137 5.41 14.96 10.27
N LEU A 138 5.74 16.20 9.90
CA LEU A 138 5.93 16.59 8.49
C LEU A 138 7.12 15.84 7.87
N LEU A 139 8.23 15.71 8.61
CA LEU A 139 9.37 14.92 8.15
C LEU A 139 8.95 13.46 7.91
N ALA A 140 8.16 12.88 8.82
CA ALA A 140 7.63 11.51 8.62
C ALA A 140 6.73 11.41 7.38
N PHE A 141 5.92 12.43 7.07
CA PHE A 141 5.17 12.49 5.81
C PHE A 141 6.08 12.48 4.57
N VAL A 142 7.15 13.29 4.57
CA VAL A 142 8.09 13.33 3.44
C VAL A 142 8.79 11.98 3.28
N VAL A 143 9.29 11.41 4.38
CA VAL A 143 9.98 10.11 4.36
C VAL A 143 9.03 9.01 3.89
N PHE A 144 7.78 9.00 4.35
CA PHE A 144 6.78 8.04 3.88
C PHE A 144 6.49 8.20 2.39
N GLY A 145 6.24 9.43 1.96
CA GLY A 145 6.04 9.76 0.56
C GLY A 145 7.21 9.35 -0.33
N HIS A 146 8.43 9.60 0.14
CA HIS A 146 9.67 9.22 -0.54
C HIS A 146 9.85 7.69 -0.59
N CYS A 147 9.55 6.97 0.50
CA CYS A 147 9.55 5.51 0.56
C CYS A 147 8.65 4.90 -0.52
N LEU A 148 7.43 5.43 -0.67
CA LEU A 148 6.50 5.00 -1.71
C LEU A 148 6.95 5.40 -3.14
N LEU A 149 7.68 6.52 -3.31
CA LEU A 149 8.30 6.83 -4.60
C LEU A 149 9.47 5.88 -4.89
N GLU A 150 10.23 5.49 -3.87
CA GLU A 150 11.37 4.58 -3.97
C GLU A 150 10.94 3.17 -4.40
N SER A 151 9.85 2.63 -3.84
CA SER A 151 9.33 1.30 -4.26
C SER A 151 9.01 1.26 -5.74
N THR A 152 8.37 2.31 -6.24
CA THR A 152 8.00 2.41 -7.67
C THR A 152 9.16 2.76 -8.61
N VAL A 153 10.39 2.89 -8.10
CA VAL A 153 11.59 3.10 -8.93
C VAL A 153 12.54 1.92 -8.82
N SER A 154 12.82 1.48 -7.60
CA SER A 154 13.82 0.44 -7.32
C SER A 154 13.22 -0.94 -7.03
N GLY A 155 11.90 -1.05 -6.95
CA GLY A 155 11.18 -2.25 -6.55
C GLY A 155 11.13 -2.43 -5.04
N ASP A 156 10.15 -3.19 -4.55
CA ASP A 156 9.93 -3.42 -3.13
C ASP A 156 10.95 -4.42 -2.52
N ALA A 157 11.57 -5.25 -3.37
CA ALA A 157 12.67 -6.13 -2.97
C ALA A 157 14.04 -5.42 -2.95
N GLY A 158 14.12 -4.19 -3.48
CA GLY A 158 15.37 -3.45 -3.64
C GLY A 158 15.95 -2.97 -2.30
N MET A 159 17.29 -3.02 -2.18
CA MET A 159 18.00 -2.56 -0.97
C MET A 159 17.71 -1.10 -0.64
N GLN A 160 17.65 -0.22 -1.64
CA GLN A 160 17.45 1.22 -1.44
C GLN A 160 16.06 1.53 -0.86
N TYR A 161 15.03 0.84 -1.36
CA TYR A 161 13.69 0.91 -0.79
C TYR A 161 13.70 0.43 0.66
N TRP A 162 14.32 -0.72 0.94
CA TRP A 162 14.32 -1.29 2.29
C TRP A 162 15.03 -0.39 3.32
N ARG A 163 16.13 0.28 2.94
CA ARG A 163 16.79 1.27 3.81
C ARG A 163 15.87 2.44 4.13
N THR A 164 15.20 2.97 3.11
CA THR A 164 14.24 4.07 3.28
C THR A 164 13.05 3.66 4.15
N HIS A 165 12.57 2.42 3.98
CA HIS A 165 11.51 1.85 4.80
C HIS A 165 11.95 1.72 6.27
N GLY A 166 13.16 1.21 6.54
CA GLY A 166 13.72 1.16 7.89
C GLY A 166 13.87 2.55 8.54
N ASP A 167 14.36 3.54 7.78
CA ASP A 167 14.44 4.94 8.22
C ASP A 167 13.06 5.50 8.63
N LEU A 168 12.01 5.17 7.85
CA LEU A 168 10.64 5.57 8.17
C LEU A 168 10.16 4.95 9.48
N MET A 169 10.41 3.67 9.70
CA MET A 169 9.99 2.95 10.92
C MET A 169 10.69 3.53 12.15
N ALA A 170 12.00 3.75 12.06
CA ALA A 170 12.79 4.37 13.11
C ALA A 170 12.31 5.79 13.45
N LEU A 171 12.00 6.60 12.42
CA LEU A 171 11.44 7.93 12.62
C LEU A 171 10.05 7.88 13.26
N THR A 172 9.21 6.92 12.84
CA THR A 172 7.85 6.75 13.37
C THR A 172 7.85 6.42 14.85
N THR A 173 8.74 5.53 15.29
CA THR A 173 8.89 5.16 16.70
C THR A 173 9.56 6.27 17.50
N TYR A 174 10.59 6.92 16.96
CA TYR A 174 11.26 8.08 17.56
C TYR A 174 10.27 9.23 17.86
N LEU A 175 9.37 9.52 16.92
CA LEU A 175 8.33 10.55 17.10
C LEU A 175 7.18 10.12 18.01
N GLY A 176 7.15 8.87 18.47
CA GLY A 176 6.07 8.36 19.31
C GLY A 176 4.73 8.20 18.57
N LEU A 177 4.70 8.20 17.23
CA LEU A 177 3.44 8.15 16.46
C LEU A 177 2.61 6.87 16.71
N HIS A 178 3.28 5.80 17.13
CA HIS A 178 2.71 4.50 17.47
C HIS A 178 2.07 4.43 18.87
N VAL A 179 2.37 5.36 19.77
CA VAL A 179 1.96 5.29 21.18
C VAL A 179 1.24 6.58 21.58
N SER A 180 -0.04 6.45 21.91
CA SER A 180 -0.89 7.55 22.34
C SER A 180 -1.65 7.17 23.63
N PRO A 181 -0.97 7.16 24.81
CA PRO A 181 -1.57 6.73 26.05
C PRO A 181 -2.71 7.66 26.46
N ASN A 182 -3.84 7.10 26.91
CA ASN A 182 -5.04 7.84 27.30
C ASN A 182 -5.62 8.72 26.18
N ALA A 183 -5.35 8.40 24.91
CA ALA A 183 -5.91 9.14 23.79
C ALA A 183 -7.42 8.89 23.66
N ASP A 184 -8.20 9.95 23.48
CA ASP A 184 -9.62 9.87 23.17
C ASP A 184 -9.80 9.41 21.71
N PRO A 185 -10.37 8.22 21.46
CA PRO A 185 -10.62 7.74 20.10
C PRO A 185 -11.49 8.69 19.26
N MET A 186 -12.30 9.54 19.91
CA MET A 186 -13.20 10.49 19.27
C MET A 186 -12.63 11.90 19.10
N ASP A 187 -11.37 12.16 19.46
CA ASP A 187 -10.71 13.46 19.24
C ASP A 187 -10.68 13.81 17.74
N TRP A 188 -11.39 14.88 17.33
CA TRP A 188 -11.52 15.31 15.93
C TRP A 188 -10.55 16.43 15.53
N SER A 189 -9.62 16.83 16.40
CA SER A 189 -8.66 17.90 16.09
C SER A 189 -7.80 17.57 14.87
N VAL A 190 -7.47 18.61 14.09
CA VAL A 190 -6.69 18.50 12.85
C VAL A 190 -5.36 17.78 13.09
N THR A 191 -4.62 18.22 14.10
CA THR A 191 -3.31 17.65 14.46
C THR A 191 -3.42 16.17 14.83
N THR A 192 -4.38 15.79 15.69
CA THR A 192 -4.54 14.38 16.11
C THR A 192 -4.93 13.50 14.93
N GLN A 193 -5.90 13.93 14.13
CA GLN A 193 -6.41 13.14 13.00
C GLN A 193 -5.36 12.95 11.91
N ILE A 194 -4.56 13.98 11.60
CA ILE A 194 -3.47 13.88 10.62
C ILE A 194 -2.38 12.93 11.11
N LYS A 195 -2.00 12.97 12.40
CA LYS A 195 -1.04 12.03 12.99
C LYS A 195 -1.57 10.58 12.98
N ARG A 196 -2.86 10.37 13.31
CA ARG A 196 -3.50 9.03 13.25
C ARG A 196 -3.57 8.49 11.83
N ARG A 197 -3.91 9.33 10.85
CA ARG A 197 -3.90 8.96 9.42
C ARG A 197 -2.50 8.55 8.98
N LEU A 198 -1.48 9.34 9.32
CA LEU A 198 -0.09 9.00 9.03
C LEU A 198 0.32 7.67 9.65
N PHE A 199 0.04 7.48 10.94
CA PHE A 199 0.44 6.25 11.62
C PHE A 199 -0.29 5.03 11.04
N ALA A 200 -1.61 5.10 10.82
CA ALA A 200 -2.37 4.01 10.20
C ALA A 200 -1.84 3.67 8.79
N ALA A 201 -1.45 4.69 8.03
CA ALA A 201 -0.87 4.55 6.70
C ALA A 201 0.48 3.83 6.74
N ILE A 202 1.37 4.22 7.66
CA ILE A 202 2.69 3.63 7.86
C ILE A 202 2.55 2.18 8.36
N PHE A 203 1.70 1.94 9.35
CA PHE A 203 1.48 0.61 9.92
C PHE A 203 0.94 -0.37 8.88
N ALA A 204 -0.06 0.04 8.10
CA ALA A 204 -0.58 -0.77 7.01
C ALA A 204 0.48 -1.03 5.93
N HIS A 205 1.28 -0.01 5.58
CA HIS A 205 2.34 -0.16 4.60
C HIS A 205 3.41 -1.16 5.04
N ASP A 206 3.86 -1.10 6.30
CA ASP A 206 4.81 -2.06 6.88
C ASP A 206 4.32 -3.51 6.66
N LYS A 207 3.02 -3.76 6.86
CA LYS A 207 2.46 -5.12 6.80
C LYS A 207 2.34 -5.61 5.37
N VAL A 208 1.92 -4.72 4.49
CA VAL A 208 1.83 -4.97 3.06
C VAL A 208 3.21 -5.27 2.49
N THR A 209 4.23 -4.49 2.84
CA THR A 209 5.60 -4.70 2.38
C THR A 209 6.21 -5.98 2.94
N SER A 210 6.02 -6.28 4.22
CA SER A 210 6.45 -7.56 4.82
C SER A 210 5.80 -8.75 4.15
N THR A 211 4.51 -8.66 3.83
CA THR A 211 3.82 -9.71 3.08
C THR A 211 4.43 -9.91 1.70
N PHE A 212 4.69 -8.81 0.98
CA PHE A 212 5.20 -8.86 -0.39
C PHE A 212 6.63 -9.42 -0.46
N THR A 213 7.47 -9.03 0.49
CA THR A 213 8.91 -9.35 0.48
C THR A 213 9.26 -10.58 1.29
N GLY A 214 8.34 -11.08 2.11
CA GLY A 214 8.59 -12.14 3.07
C GLY A 214 9.41 -11.71 4.30
N ARG A 215 9.74 -10.42 4.41
CA ARG A 215 10.61 -9.93 5.50
C ARG A 215 9.81 -9.69 6.78
N PRO A 216 10.45 -9.81 7.96
CA PRO A 216 9.84 -9.39 9.21
C PRO A 216 9.35 -7.95 9.19
N MET A 217 8.21 -7.74 9.83
CA MET A 217 7.62 -6.42 10.01
C MET A 217 8.35 -5.63 11.10
N PHE A 218 8.42 -4.30 10.94
CA PHE A 218 9.13 -3.45 11.91
C PHE A 218 8.24 -3.04 13.09
N LEU A 219 6.94 -2.80 12.86
CA LEU A 219 6.05 -2.23 13.88
C LEU A 219 5.08 -3.27 14.45
N GLY A 220 5.41 -3.97 15.53
CA GLY A 220 4.46 -4.92 16.13
C GLY A 220 3.21 -4.27 16.72
N ARG A 221 2.03 -4.87 16.54
CA ARG A 221 0.78 -4.37 17.18
C ARG A 221 0.86 -4.31 18.71
N ASN A 222 1.66 -5.19 19.34
CA ASN A 222 1.82 -5.27 20.80
C ASN A 222 2.47 -4.02 21.41
N PHE A 223 3.15 -3.22 20.60
CA PHE A 223 3.78 -1.96 21.02
C PHE A 223 3.03 -0.72 20.50
N THR A 224 1.84 -0.92 19.93
CA THR A 224 1.06 0.13 19.30
C THR A 224 -0.22 0.41 20.10
N SER A 225 -0.46 1.67 20.45
CA SER A 225 -1.66 2.11 21.15
C SER A 225 -2.38 3.30 20.50
N THR A 226 -1.86 3.83 19.39
CA THR A 226 -2.50 4.91 18.65
C THR A 226 -3.85 4.47 18.06
N PRO A 227 -4.97 5.17 18.37
CA PRO A 227 -6.27 4.85 17.80
C PRO A 227 -6.32 5.05 16.28
N LEU A 228 -7.19 4.28 15.60
CA LEU A 228 -7.48 4.47 14.19
C LEU A 228 -8.09 5.86 13.92
N PRO A 229 -7.79 6.49 12.76
CA PRO A 229 -8.32 7.81 12.41
C PRO A 229 -9.84 7.79 12.23
N LEU A 230 -10.52 8.86 12.64
CA LEU A 230 -11.94 9.03 12.38
C LEU A 230 -12.18 9.15 10.88
N ASP A 231 -13.23 8.50 10.41
CA ASP A 231 -13.63 8.49 9.02
C ASP A 231 -14.32 9.81 8.64
N MET A 232 -13.51 10.85 8.45
CA MET A 232 -13.96 12.18 8.09
C MET A 232 -13.41 12.58 6.72
N SER A 233 -14.20 13.35 5.96
CA SER A 233 -13.71 13.97 4.73
C SER A 233 -12.58 14.96 5.00
N ASP A 234 -11.74 15.19 4.00
CA ASP A 234 -10.65 16.17 4.09
C ASP A 234 -11.21 17.59 4.22
N GLU A 235 -12.33 17.87 3.55
CA GLU A 235 -13.07 19.13 3.58
C GLU A 235 -13.63 19.44 4.97
N LEU A 236 -14.17 18.41 5.64
CA LEU A 236 -14.71 18.55 6.99
C LEU A 236 -13.58 18.75 8.01
N LEU A 237 -12.50 17.97 7.90
CA LEU A 237 -11.34 18.08 8.78
C LEU A 237 -10.65 19.45 8.66
N LEU A 238 -10.52 19.97 7.45
CA LEU A 238 -9.85 21.25 7.16
C LEU A 238 -10.83 22.42 7.01
N SER A 239 -12.03 22.30 7.58
CA SER A 239 -13.07 23.32 7.45
C SER A 239 -12.71 24.63 8.15
N ASN A 240 -13.14 25.75 7.55
CA ASN A 240 -13.06 27.09 8.13
C ASN A 240 -14.46 27.76 8.02
N PRO A 241 -15.12 28.12 9.14
CA PRO A 241 -14.66 27.99 10.53
C PRO A 241 -14.55 26.52 10.99
N PRO A 242 -13.73 26.23 12.02
CA PRO A 242 -13.51 24.88 12.53
C PRO A 242 -14.78 24.27 13.16
N LEU A 243 -14.81 22.93 13.24
CA LEU A 243 -15.87 22.20 13.92
C LEU A 243 -15.94 22.55 15.40
N THR A 244 -17.15 22.81 15.90
CA THR A 244 -17.37 23.25 17.29
C THR A 244 -17.93 22.17 18.19
N ARG A 245 -18.55 21.11 17.64
CA ARG A 245 -19.17 20.02 18.41
C ARG A 245 -18.89 18.65 17.77
N LEU A 246 -18.79 17.62 18.61
CA LEU A 246 -18.60 16.23 18.16
C LEU A 246 -19.68 15.77 17.15
N GLY A 247 -20.93 16.18 17.35
CA GLY A 247 -22.04 15.86 16.43
C GLY A 247 -21.85 16.38 15.00
N ASP A 248 -21.00 17.39 14.81
CA ASP A 248 -20.69 17.96 13.50
C ASP A 248 -19.66 17.11 12.73
N CYS A 249 -18.98 16.17 13.40
CA CYS A 249 -17.98 15.29 12.79
C CYS A 249 -18.59 14.23 11.85
N ARG A 250 -19.92 14.03 11.92
CA ARG A 250 -20.68 13.07 11.10
C ARG A 250 -20.11 11.65 11.15
N VAL A 251 -19.65 11.23 12.33
CA VAL A 251 -19.16 9.86 12.59
C VAL A 251 -20.00 9.16 13.65
N ASP A 252 -20.09 7.84 13.57
CA ASP A 252 -20.73 6.99 14.57
C ASP A 252 -19.82 6.70 15.79
N GLU A 253 -20.33 5.92 16.75
CA GLU A 253 -19.59 5.53 17.95
C GLU A 253 -18.34 4.67 17.68
N ASN A 254 -18.24 4.09 16.48
CA ASN A 254 -17.09 3.33 16.02
C ASN A 254 -16.18 4.16 15.12
N GLY A 255 -16.44 5.46 14.97
CA GLY A 255 -15.64 6.39 14.19
C GLY A 255 -15.80 6.26 12.67
N TRP A 256 -16.86 5.60 12.18
CA TRP A 256 -17.21 5.51 10.76
C TRP A 256 -18.10 6.68 10.32
N ASN A 257 -17.97 7.13 9.07
CA ASN A 257 -18.82 8.19 8.56
C ASN A 257 -20.28 7.72 8.44
N ILE A 258 -21.23 8.59 8.79
CA ILE A 258 -22.68 8.31 8.68
C ILE A 258 -23.26 8.74 7.32
N ASP A 259 -22.43 9.30 6.43
CA ASP A 259 -22.83 9.81 5.12
C ASP A 259 -22.92 8.72 4.04
N GLY A 260 -22.45 7.51 4.36
CA GLY A 260 -22.36 6.39 3.42
C GLY A 260 -21.38 6.65 2.27
N LYS A 261 -20.49 7.65 2.40
CA LYS A 261 -19.50 8.02 1.40
C LYS A 261 -18.19 7.26 1.62
N ILE A 262 -17.40 7.13 0.56
CA ILE A 262 -16.08 6.49 0.63
C ILE A 262 -15.01 7.56 0.50
N TYR A 263 -14.52 8.04 1.63
CA TYR A 263 -13.37 8.92 1.72
C TYR A 263 -12.07 8.13 1.66
N THR A 264 -10.96 8.84 1.46
CA THR A 264 -9.61 8.28 1.61
C THR A 264 -9.47 7.61 2.99
N THR A 265 -9.97 8.28 4.02
CA THR A 265 -9.89 7.81 5.40
C THR A 265 -10.79 6.61 5.67
N THR A 266 -11.92 6.47 4.96
CA THR A 266 -12.78 5.28 5.01
C THR A 266 -11.98 4.03 4.63
N THR A 267 -11.29 4.09 3.49
CA THR A 267 -10.44 2.98 3.04
C THR A 267 -9.23 2.78 3.95
N LEU A 268 -8.57 3.85 4.38
CA LEU A 268 -7.42 3.78 5.29
C LEU A 268 -7.77 3.12 6.64
N ARG A 269 -8.94 3.46 7.20
CA ARG A 269 -9.43 2.89 8.46
C ARG A 269 -9.68 1.40 8.30
N ALA A 270 -10.37 0.98 7.24
CA ALA A 270 -10.61 -0.43 6.94
C ALA A 270 -9.30 -1.22 6.78
N ARG A 271 -8.39 -0.71 5.94
CA ARG A 271 -7.06 -1.32 5.72
C ARG A 271 -6.23 -1.38 7.00
N GLY A 272 -6.32 -0.34 7.84
CA GLY A 272 -5.72 -0.33 9.18
C GLY A 272 -6.22 -1.49 10.03
N MET A 273 -7.54 -1.70 10.10
CA MET A 273 -8.14 -2.82 10.85
C MET A 273 -7.67 -4.18 10.32
N LEU A 274 -7.67 -4.36 8.99
CA LEU A 274 -7.17 -5.59 8.36
C LEU A 274 -5.67 -5.80 8.60
N SER A 275 -4.89 -4.72 8.73
CA SER A 275 -3.45 -4.78 8.99
C SER A 275 -3.11 -5.30 10.38
N TYR A 276 -3.99 -5.12 11.37
CA TYR A 276 -3.81 -5.74 12.69
C TYR A 276 -3.97 -7.26 12.66
N ILE A 277 -4.89 -7.77 11.83
CA ILE A 277 -4.99 -9.21 11.57
C ILE A 277 -3.75 -9.68 10.79
N ARG A 278 -3.32 -8.91 9.78
CA ARG A 278 -2.10 -9.22 9.02
C ARG A 278 -0.85 -9.27 9.90
N ASP A 279 -0.71 -8.37 10.86
CA ASP A 279 0.38 -8.36 11.85
C ASP A 279 0.45 -9.69 12.60
N GLU A 280 -0.68 -10.21 13.06
CA GLU A 280 -0.75 -11.49 13.78
C GLU A 280 -0.54 -12.69 12.84
N ILE A 281 -1.02 -12.64 11.59
CA ILE A 281 -0.72 -13.66 10.56
C ILE A 281 0.80 -13.72 10.32
N LEU A 282 1.44 -12.57 10.12
CA LEU A 282 2.88 -12.48 9.90
C LEU A 282 3.65 -12.95 11.13
N GLU A 283 3.20 -12.58 12.33
CA GLU A 283 3.76 -13.07 13.58
C GLU A 283 3.74 -14.60 13.64
N ILE A 284 2.59 -15.23 13.39
CA ILE A 284 2.44 -16.70 13.37
C ILE A 284 3.30 -17.34 12.27
N SER A 285 3.35 -16.72 11.09
CA SER A 285 4.02 -17.29 9.92
C SER A 285 5.55 -17.17 9.98
N LEU A 286 6.06 -16.16 10.69
CA LEU A 286 7.49 -15.86 10.80
C LEU A 286 8.12 -16.34 12.12
N GLN A 287 7.32 -16.64 13.14
CA GLN A 287 7.82 -17.17 14.40
C GLN A 287 8.09 -18.67 14.30
N GLY A 288 9.26 -19.10 14.76
CA GLY A 288 9.57 -20.53 14.95
C GLY A 288 9.05 -21.10 16.28
N MET A 289 8.20 -20.37 17.01
CA MET A 289 7.66 -20.77 18.32
C MET A 289 6.20 -21.23 18.20
N ASP A 290 5.74 -22.01 19.18
CA ASP A 290 4.33 -22.46 19.24
C ASP A 290 3.38 -21.26 19.40
N PHE A 291 2.52 -21.08 18.40
CA PHE A 291 1.53 -19.99 18.34
C PHE A 291 0.14 -20.40 18.88
N GLY A 292 0.04 -21.51 19.61
CA GLY A 292 -1.23 -22.03 20.11
C GLY A 292 -2.02 -22.85 19.08
N GLY A 293 -1.34 -23.22 18.00
CA GLY A 293 -1.80 -24.09 16.92
C GLY A 293 -3.14 -23.70 16.28
N LYS A 294 -3.89 -24.71 15.84
CA LYS A 294 -5.15 -24.58 15.08
C LYS A 294 -6.18 -23.65 15.70
N THR A 295 -6.30 -23.69 17.02
CA THR A 295 -7.28 -22.88 17.73
C THR A 295 -7.00 -21.38 17.57
N ALA A 296 -5.72 -20.98 17.54
CA ALA A 296 -5.34 -19.60 17.30
C ALA A 296 -5.72 -19.15 15.89
N LEU A 297 -5.46 -19.98 14.88
CA LEU A 297 -5.79 -19.71 13.47
C LEU A 297 -7.31 -19.60 13.24
N VAL A 298 -8.11 -20.50 13.83
CA VAL A 298 -9.58 -20.44 13.75
C VAL A 298 -10.11 -19.16 14.43
N ASN A 299 -9.53 -18.77 15.56
CA ASN A 299 -9.90 -17.52 16.23
C ASN A 299 -9.49 -16.28 15.41
N LEU A 300 -8.35 -16.33 14.73
CA LEU A 300 -7.90 -15.28 13.81
C LEU A 300 -8.86 -15.13 12.63
N LYS A 301 -9.24 -16.24 11.99
CA LYS A 301 -10.26 -16.27 10.92
C LYS A 301 -11.59 -15.68 11.38
N ARG A 302 -12.05 -16.03 12.58
CA ARG A 302 -13.30 -15.50 13.15
C ARG A 302 -13.23 -13.98 13.35
N ARG A 303 -12.11 -13.46 13.87
CA ARG A 303 -11.91 -12.02 14.07
C ARG A 303 -11.88 -11.26 12.74
N GLU A 304 -11.19 -11.79 11.74
CA GLU A 304 -11.16 -11.24 10.38
C GLU A 304 -12.58 -11.07 9.82
N MET A 305 -13.41 -12.12 9.89
CA MET A 305 -14.81 -12.03 9.43
C MET A 305 -15.65 -11.04 10.24
N GLN A 306 -15.43 -10.95 11.57
CA GLN A 306 -16.15 -10.00 12.42
C GLN A 306 -15.79 -8.54 12.09
N ILE A 307 -14.52 -8.26 11.81
CA ILE A 307 -14.06 -6.94 11.38
C ILE A 307 -14.78 -6.53 10.11
N VAL A 308 -14.78 -7.40 9.09
CA VAL A 308 -15.42 -7.09 7.79
C VAL A 308 -16.93 -7.00 7.90
N ALA A 309 -17.57 -7.83 8.74
CA ALA A 309 -19.00 -7.71 9.02
C ALA A 309 -19.39 -6.38 9.70
N GLY A 310 -18.44 -5.72 10.37
CA GLY A 310 -18.60 -4.40 10.97
C GLY A 310 -18.29 -3.23 10.04
N PHE A 311 -17.89 -3.47 8.79
CA PHE A 311 -17.64 -2.40 7.84
C PHE A 311 -18.94 -1.75 7.32
N PRO A 312 -18.92 -0.44 7.01
CA PRO A 312 -20.01 0.21 6.32
C PRO A 312 -20.40 -0.52 5.02
N PRO A 313 -21.71 -0.67 4.70
CA PRO A 313 -22.14 -1.37 3.49
C PRO A 313 -21.57 -0.81 2.19
N CYS A 314 -21.29 0.50 2.15
CA CYS A 314 -20.68 1.15 0.98
C CYS A 314 -19.28 0.61 0.66
N LEU A 315 -18.52 0.12 1.65
CA LEU A 315 -17.18 -0.44 1.44
C LEU A 315 -17.18 -1.88 0.90
N ILE A 316 -18.26 -2.64 1.11
CA ILE A 316 -18.32 -4.03 0.69
C ILE A 316 -18.44 -4.09 -0.84
N TYR A 317 -17.44 -4.71 -1.48
CA TYR A 317 -17.44 -4.90 -2.93
C TYR A 317 -18.52 -5.89 -3.35
N GLN A 318 -19.26 -5.54 -4.40
CA GLN A 318 -20.19 -6.43 -5.09
C GLN A 318 -19.78 -6.55 -6.57
N PRO A 319 -19.95 -7.73 -7.21
CA PRO A 319 -19.59 -7.92 -8.61
C PRO A 319 -20.22 -6.90 -9.57
N GLU A 320 -21.41 -6.38 -9.27
CA GLU A 320 -22.13 -5.40 -10.08
C GLU A 320 -21.48 -4.01 -10.05
N ASP A 321 -20.67 -3.71 -9.01
CA ASP A 321 -20.05 -2.39 -8.81
C ASP A 321 -19.13 -2.00 -9.98
N ILE A 322 -18.48 -2.99 -10.62
CA ILE A 322 -17.56 -2.75 -11.75
C ILE A 322 -18.28 -2.08 -12.93
N ASN A 323 -19.55 -2.43 -13.14
CA ASN A 323 -20.38 -1.96 -14.24
C ASN A 323 -21.27 -0.77 -13.85
N ASN A 324 -21.31 -0.40 -12.56
CA ASN A 324 -22.12 0.70 -12.09
C ASN A 324 -21.43 2.06 -12.37
N PRO A 325 -21.95 2.93 -13.24
CA PRO A 325 -21.33 4.22 -13.56
C PRO A 325 -21.43 5.24 -12.42
N GLU A 326 -22.36 5.06 -11.48
CA GLU A 326 -22.58 5.98 -10.36
C GLU A 326 -21.46 5.92 -9.31
N ILE A 327 -20.70 4.83 -9.27
CA ILE A 327 -19.59 4.66 -8.33
C ILE A 327 -18.33 5.31 -8.93
N PRO A 328 -17.75 6.36 -8.34
CA PRO A 328 -16.53 6.96 -8.84
C PRO A 328 -15.39 5.94 -8.93
N GLY A 329 -14.57 6.00 -9.98
CA GLY A 329 -13.48 5.02 -10.20
C GLY A 329 -12.52 4.86 -9.02
N ARG A 330 -12.23 5.96 -8.33
CA ARG A 330 -11.40 5.98 -7.12
C ARG A 330 -12.04 5.23 -5.94
N GLU A 331 -13.35 5.35 -5.78
CA GLU A 331 -14.09 4.66 -4.73
C GLU A 331 -14.16 3.16 -5.02
N LEU A 332 -14.49 2.79 -6.26
CA LEU A 332 -14.46 1.41 -6.73
C LEU A 332 -13.10 0.75 -6.53
N TYR A 333 -12.02 1.48 -6.86
CA TYR A 333 -10.65 1.06 -6.60
C TYR A 333 -10.42 0.74 -5.12
N GLY A 334 -10.86 1.63 -4.23
CA GLY A 334 -10.76 1.46 -2.78
C GLY A 334 -11.52 0.23 -2.28
N LYS A 335 -12.76 0.02 -2.75
CA LYS A 335 -13.57 -1.16 -2.42
C LYS A 335 -12.87 -2.46 -2.81
N LEU A 336 -12.38 -2.54 -4.05
CA LEU A 336 -11.65 -3.69 -4.57
C LEU A 336 -10.40 -3.98 -3.75
N LEU A 337 -9.62 -2.96 -3.39
CA LEU A 337 -8.40 -3.13 -2.63
C LEU A 337 -8.67 -3.63 -1.20
N VAL A 338 -9.65 -3.05 -0.50
CA VAL A 338 -10.07 -3.51 0.84
C VAL A 338 -10.53 -4.96 0.79
N TRP A 339 -11.33 -5.33 -0.22
CA TRP A 339 -11.80 -6.70 -0.37
C TRP A 339 -10.67 -7.68 -0.69
N LEU A 340 -9.70 -7.29 -1.53
CA LEU A 340 -8.51 -8.10 -1.79
C LEU A 340 -7.64 -8.31 -0.55
N GLU A 341 -7.47 -7.28 0.30
CA GLU A 341 -6.73 -7.42 1.56
C GLU A 341 -7.42 -8.37 2.53
N HIS A 342 -8.76 -8.32 2.60
CA HIS A 342 -9.56 -9.26 3.36
C HIS A 342 -9.36 -10.70 2.85
N LEU A 343 -9.53 -10.92 1.55
CA LEU A 343 -9.33 -12.24 0.95
C LEU A 343 -7.90 -12.75 1.14
N GLN A 344 -6.90 -11.87 1.08
CA GLN A 344 -5.51 -12.25 1.31
C GLN A 344 -5.25 -12.64 2.77
N ASN A 345 -5.88 -11.99 3.76
CA ASN A 345 -5.85 -12.43 5.15
C ASN A 345 -6.43 -13.84 5.29
N LEU A 346 -7.62 -14.06 4.72
CA LEU A 346 -8.25 -15.40 4.74
C LEU A 346 -7.39 -16.43 4.03
N PHE A 347 -6.83 -16.11 2.86
CA PHE A 347 -5.94 -16.98 2.10
C PHE A 347 -4.76 -17.47 2.95
N PHE A 348 -4.09 -16.57 3.67
CA PHE A 348 -2.99 -16.95 4.54
C PHE A 348 -3.44 -17.81 5.71
N ILE A 349 -4.56 -17.48 6.35
CA ILE A 349 -5.08 -18.26 7.47
C ILE A 349 -5.48 -19.67 7.01
N GLU A 350 -6.19 -19.83 5.90
CA GLU A 350 -6.53 -21.15 5.34
C GLU A 350 -5.27 -21.93 4.97
N ARG A 351 -4.27 -21.27 4.38
CA ARG A 351 -3.01 -21.92 4.03
C ARG A 351 -2.26 -22.45 5.25
N LEU A 352 -2.25 -21.70 6.35
CA LEU A 352 -1.68 -22.14 7.63
C LEU A 352 -2.49 -23.30 8.24
N LEU A 353 -3.82 -23.23 8.20
CA LEU A 353 -4.71 -24.31 8.66
C LEU A 353 -4.50 -25.61 7.86
N SER A 354 -4.31 -25.53 6.54
CA SER A 354 -4.02 -26.69 5.69
C SER A 354 -2.69 -27.37 6.04
N LYS A 355 -1.69 -26.61 6.51
CA LYS A 355 -0.40 -27.17 6.96
C LYS A 355 -0.54 -27.94 8.28
N GLU A 356 -1.34 -27.45 9.22
CA GLU A 356 -1.51 -28.11 10.52
C GLU A 356 -2.40 -29.36 10.49
N ASP A 357 -3.48 -29.32 9.70
CA ASP A 357 -4.48 -30.39 9.69
C ASP A 357 -4.09 -31.62 8.85
N GLY A 358 -2.94 -31.59 8.16
CA GLY A 358 -2.55 -32.64 7.24
C GLY A 358 -3.58 -32.84 6.11
N ALA A 359 -3.70 -31.83 5.23
CA ALA A 359 -4.55 -31.86 4.04
C ALA A 359 -6.04 -32.26 4.29
N CYS A 360 -6.69 -31.63 5.27
CA CYS A 360 -8.15 -31.74 5.41
C CYS A 360 -8.87 -31.13 4.19
N GLU A 361 -9.71 -31.92 3.51
CA GLU A 361 -10.41 -31.53 2.27
C GLU A 361 -11.22 -30.22 2.38
N GLY A 362 -11.75 -29.91 3.57
CA GLY A 362 -12.52 -28.70 3.82
C GLY A 362 -11.70 -27.40 3.70
N ASN A 363 -10.51 -27.37 4.32
CA ASN A 363 -9.62 -26.20 4.27
C ASN A 363 -9.06 -26.01 2.86
N GLU A 364 -8.72 -27.12 2.20
CA GLU A 364 -8.23 -27.15 0.82
C GLU A 364 -9.25 -26.63 -0.20
N THR A 365 -10.53 -26.93 -0.01
CA THR A 365 -11.62 -26.40 -0.85
C THR A 365 -11.78 -24.90 -0.66
N ARG A 366 -11.77 -24.43 0.60
CA ARG A 366 -11.91 -23.00 0.91
C ARG A 366 -10.74 -22.17 0.37
N LEU A 367 -9.51 -22.68 0.51
CA LEU A 367 -8.32 -22.05 -0.04
C LEU A 367 -8.40 -21.92 -1.57
N PHE A 368 -8.93 -22.93 -2.26
CA PHE A 368 -9.15 -22.89 -3.70
C PHE A 368 -10.17 -21.81 -4.11
N GLU A 369 -11.33 -21.75 -3.44
CA GLU A 369 -12.36 -20.73 -3.70
C GLU A 369 -11.80 -19.31 -3.53
N ILE A 370 -11.12 -19.05 -2.42
CA ILE A 370 -10.48 -17.75 -2.15
C ILE A 370 -9.44 -17.44 -3.23
N SER A 371 -8.65 -18.43 -3.66
CA SER A 371 -7.62 -18.23 -4.68
C SER A 371 -8.22 -17.84 -6.04
N ILE A 372 -9.31 -18.49 -6.45
CA ILE A 372 -10.04 -18.11 -7.66
C ILE A 372 -10.56 -16.68 -7.57
N GLU A 373 -11.17 -16.31 -6.44
CA GLU A 373 -11.71 -14.98 -6.23
C GLU A 373 -10.61 -13.91 -6.25
N MET A 374 -9.51 -14.12 -5.51
CA MET A 374 -8.36 -13.21 -5.48
C MET A 374 -7.78 -12.96 -6.88
N VAL A 375 -7.52 -14.02 -7.66
CA VAL A 375 -6.99 -13.88 -9.02
C VAL A 375 -7.98 -13.14 -9.91
N THR A 376 -9.28 -13.44 -9.78
CA THR A 376 -10.33 -12.78 -10.57
C THR A 376 -10.40 -11.28 -10.28
N LEU A 377 -10.40 -10.89 -9.01
CA LEU A 377 -10.47 -9.49 -8.61
C LEU A 377 -9.17 -8.73 -8.91
N ALA A 378 -8.02 -9.36 -8.70
CA ALA A 378 -6.74 -8.77 -9.04
C ALA A 378 -6.65 -8.44 -10.54
N HIS A 379 -7.18 -9.29 -11.42
CA HIS A 379 -7.23 -8.99 -12.86
C HIS A 379 -8.08 -7.77 -13.22
N LEU A 380 -9.04 -7.36 -12.40
CA LEU A 380 -9.84 -6.16 -12.66
C LEU A 380 -8.97 -4.90 -12.68
N PHE A 381 -7.90 -4.85 -11.86
CA PHE A 381 -6.96 -3.74 -11.85
C PHE A 381 -6.27 -3.51 -13.20
N TRP A 382 -6.04 -4.60 -13.94
CA TRP A 382 -5.44 -4.56 -15.27
C TRP A 382 -6.47 -4.41 -16.39
N THR A 383 -7.55 -5.19 -16.35
CA THR A 383 -8.56 -5.23 -17.43
C THR A 383 -9.48 -4.00 -17.44
N HIS A 384 -9.64 -3.33 -16.29
CA HIS A 384 -10.54 -2.19 -16.11
C HIS A 384 -9.82 -0.90 -15.68
N GLN A 385 -8.54 -0.71 -16.06
CA GLN A 385 -7.72 0.45 -15.69
C GLN A 385 -8.43 1.80 -15.91
N ASN A 386 -9.09 1.96 -17.06
CA ASN A 386 -9.82 3.18 -17.41
C ASN A 386 -11.01 3.48 -16.49
N ARG A 387 -11.69 2.42 -16.02
CA ARG A 387 -12.84 2.49 -15.11
C ARG A 387 -12.40 2.82 -13.68
N LEU A 388 -11.28 2.24 -13.27
CA LEU A 388 -10.70 2.42 -11.93
C LEU A 388 -9.87 3.70 -11.81
N LYS A 389 -9.55 4.36 -12.93
CA LYS A 389 -8.69 5.55 -12.97
C LYS A 389 -7.33 5.29 -12.29
N THR A 390 -6.80 4.07 -12.46
CA THR A 390 -5.52 3.66 -11.90
C THR A 390 -4.36 4.37 -12.59
N ALA A 391 -3.34 4.72 -11.80
CA ALA A 391 -2.03 4.98 -12.39
C ALA A 391 -1.46 3.64 -12.86
N GLN A 392 -0.91 3.58 -14.08
CA GLN A 392 -0.38 2.36 -14.70
C GLN A 392 0.64 1.64 -13.80
N ASP A 393 1.43 2.42 -13.05
CA ASP A 393 2.58 1.95 -12.26
C ASP A 393 2.23 1.10 -11.03
N CYS A 394 0.97 1.10 -10.58
CA CYS A 394 0.56 0.29 -9.42
C CYS A 394 -0.22 -0.96 -9.81
N VAL A 395 -0.54 -1.14 -11.09
CA VAL A 395 -1.25 -2.31 -11.58
C VAL A 395 -0.38 -3.56 -11.42
N GLU A 396 0.90 -3.48 -11.80
CA GLU A 396 1.92 -4.51 -11.53
C GLU A 396 1.88 -4.95 -10.08
N TRP A 397 2.04 -3.99 -9.17
CA TRP A 397 2.11 -4.27 -7.75
C TRP A 397 0.85 -5.00 -7.24
N ASN A 398 -0.35 -4.52 -7.56
CA ASN A 398 -1.58 -5.17 -7.11
C ASN A 398 -1.70 -6.60 -7.66
N VAL A 399 -1.52 -6.77 -8.97
CA VAL A 399 -1.73 -8.08 -9.59
C VAL A 399 -0.68 -9.08 -9.09
N VAL A 400 0.59 -8.69 -8.98
CA VAL A 400 1.62 -9.57 -8.43
C VAL A 400 1.34 -9.90 -6.95
N SER A 401 1.02 -8.90 -6.12
CA SER A 401 0.82 -9.09 -4.68
C SER A 401 -0.33 -10.03 -4.34
N TYR A 402 -1.41 -10.00 -5.13
CA TYR A 402 -2.61 -10.77 -4.85
C TYR A 402 -2.79 -11.98 -5.78
N ALA A 403 -2.59 -11.82 -7.09
CA ALA A 403 -2.84 -12.90 -8.06
C ALA A 403 -1.70 -13.92 -8.13
N ALA A 404 -0.44 -13.54 -7.91
CA ALA A 404 0.65 -14.51 -7.93
C ALA A 404 0.49 -15.60 -6.84
N PRO A 405 0.41 -15.29 -5.53
CA PRO A 405 0.30 -16.32 -4.49
C PRO A 405 -0.93 -17.22 -4.69
N ALA A 406 -2.07 -16.64 -5.03
CA ALA A 406 -3.30 -17.36 -5.34
C ALA A 406 -3.18 -18.21 -6.62
N GLY A 407 -2.54 -17.68 -7.66
CA GLY A 407 -2.21 -18.40 -8.89
C GLY A 407 -1.31 -19.61 -8.63
N GLY A 408 -0.42 -19.54 -7.65
CA GLY A 408 0.37 -20.69 -7.19
C GLY A 408 -0.50 -21.84 -6.68
N VAL A 409 -1.55 -21.55 -5.92
CA VAL A 409 -2.53 -22.57 -5.49
C VAL A 409 -3.28 -23.14 -6.69
N LEU A 410 -3.72 -22.30 -7.62
CA LEU A 410 -4.41 -22.76 -8.83
C LEU A 410 -3.52 -23.65 -9.70
N CYS A 411 -2.22 -23.34 -9.82
CA CYS A 411 -1.23 -24.17 -10.50
C CYS A 411 -1.13 -25.57 -9.87
N MET A 412 -1.09 -25.65 -8.53
CA MET A 412 -1.04 -26.94 -7.82
C MET A 412 -2.31 -27.76 -8.06
N GLU A 413 -3.48 -27.12 -8.01
CA GLU A 413 -4.76 -27.80 -8.29
C GLU A 413 -4.85 -28.30 -9.72
N LEU A 414 -4.37 -27.51 -10.69
CA LEU A 414 -4.34 -27.90 -12.09
C LEU A 414 -3.51 -29.17 -12.32
N LEU A 415 -2.40 -29.33 -11.61
CA LEU A 415 -1.50 -30.48 -11.74
C LEU A 415 -1.98 -31.72 -11.00
N LYS A 416 -2.56 -31.54 -9.80
CA LYS A 416 -3.16 -32.66 -9.06
C LYS A 416 -4.31 -33.30 -9.86
N GLY A 417 -4.97 -32.53 -10.74
CA GLY A 417 -6.13 -32.98 -11.50
C GLY A 417 -7.35 -33.23 -10.61
N THR A 418 -7.30 -32.77 -9.36
CA THR A 418 -8.35 -32.96 -8.37
C THR A 418 -9.50 -32.00 -8.64
N THR A 419 -10.72 -32.50 -8.54
CA THR A 419 -11.91 -31.66 -8.57
C THR A 419 -12.24 -31.19 -7.17
N ARG A 420 -12.22 -29.88 -6.95
CA ARG A 420 -12.70 -29.26 -5.72
C ARG A 420 -13.92 -28.40 -6.02
N GLY A 421 -14.94 -28.51 -5.17
CA GLY A 421 -16.21 -27.78 -5.29
C GLY A 421 -17.32 -28.53 -6.03
N THR A 422 -18.41 -27.82 -6.32
CA THR A 422 -19.63 -28.36 -6.96
C THR A 422 -19.52 -28.49 -8.48
N MET A 423 -18.44 -27.98 -9.08
CA MET A 423 -18.22 -27.98 -10.52
C MET A 423 -17.62 -29.30 -11.02
N SER A 424 -17.98 -29.67 -12.26
CA SER A 424 -17.38 -30.84 -12.92
C SER A 424 -15.87 -30.65 -13.13
N PRO A 425 -15.07 -31.73 -13.20
CA PRO A 425 -13.62 -31.64 -13.44
C PRO A 425 -13.21 -30.79 -14.62
N VAL A 426 -13.94 -30.94 -15.72
CA VAL A 426 -13.68 -30.22 -16.97
C VAL A 426 -13.91 -28.71 -16.79
N ALA A 427 -14.97 -28.34 -16.07
CA ALA A 427 -15.31 -26.95 -15.84
C ALA A 427 -14.32 -26.28 -14.86
N THR A 428 -13.93 -26.98 -13.79
CA THR A 428 -12.89 -26.51 -12.86
C THR A 428 -11.56 -26.31 -13.58
N LYS A 429 -11.15 -27.28 -14.41
CA LYS A 429 -9.94 -27.15 -15.25
C LYS A 429 -10.02 -25.94 -16.18
N ALA A 430 -11.15 -25.75 -16.87
CA ALA A 430 -11.33 -24.63 -17.80
C ALA A 430 -11.20 -23.27 -17.10
N VAL A 431 -11.83 -23.10 -15.93
CA VAL A 431 -11.74 -21.87 -15.15
C VAL A 431 -10.30 -21.61 -14.69
N ILE A 432 -9.61 -22.64 -14.16
CA ILE A 432 -8.21 -22.47 -13.73
C ILE A 432 -7.31 -22.07 -14.90
N VAL A 433 -7.44 -22.72 -16.06
CA VAL A 433 -6.67 -22.41 -17.27
C VAL A 433 -6.95 -20.99 -17.74
N GLU A 434 -8.21 -20.55 -17.74
CA GLU A 434 -8.58 -19.17 -18.08
C GLU A 434 -7.90 -18.17 -17.14
N LYS A 435 -8.01 -18.36 -15.82
CA LYS A 435 -7.44 -17.42 -14.84
C LYS A 435 -5.92 -17.39 -14.89
N LEU A 436 -5.26 -18.54 -14.97
CA LEU A 436 -3.80 -18.61 -15.11
C LEU A 436 -3.34 -18.04 -16.45
N GLY A 437 -4.09 -18.24 -17.53
CA GLY A 437 -3.79 -17.65 -18.85
C GLY A 437 -3.88 -16.12 -18.85
N MET A 438 -4.89 -15.56 -18.17
CA MET A 438 -4.99 -14.12 -17.94
C MET A 438 -3.80 -13.60 -17.11
N LEU A 439 -3.39 -14.32 -16.06
CA LEU A 439 -2.25 -13.95 -15.24
C LEU A 439 -0.94 -13.97 -16.05
N ALA A 440 -0.72 -15.01 -16.86
CA ALA A 440 0.45 -15.06 -17.73
C ALA A 440 0.47 -13.90 -18.73
N SER A 441 -0.67 -13.57 -19.32
CA SER A 441 -0.83 -12.46 -20.27
C SER A 441 -0.59 -11.10 -19.60
N PHE A 442 -1.02 -10.94 -18.35
CA PHE A 442 -0.71 -9.76 -17.55
C PHE A 442 0.80 -9.62 -17.33
N LEU A 443 1.48 -10.70 -16.94
CA LEU A 443 2.91 -10.67 -16.66
C LEU A 443 3.75 -10.47 -17.94
N ASP A 444 3.20 -10.76 -19.12
CA ASP A 444 3.78 -10.35 -20.41
C ASP A 444 3.67 -8.84 -20.67
N TRP A 445 2.58 -8.24 -20.21
CA TRP A 445 2.33 -6.80 -20.39
C TRP A 445 3.27 -5.94 -19.52
N VAL A 446 3.75 -6.48 -18.40
CA VAL A 446 4.73 -5.80 -17.54
C VAL A 446 6.05 -5.62 -18.29
N GLY A 447 6.45 -4.36 -18.50
CA GLY A 447 7.67 -4.01 -19.21
C GLY A 447 8.94 -4.34 -18.41
N PRO A 448 10.10 -4.51 -19.08
CA PRO A 448 11.37 -4.87 -18.43
C PRO A 448 11.93 -3.76 -17.53
N THR A 449 11.48 -2.52 -17.70
CA THR A 449 11.87 -1.37 -16.87
C THR A 449 10.99 -1.19 -15.64
N SER A 450 10.02 -2.09 -15.43
CA SER A 450 9.10 -2.00 -14.30
C SER A 450 9.82 -2.38 -12.99
N PRO A 451 9.47 -1.78 -11.84
CA PRO A 451 10.25 -1.93 -10.60
C PRO A 451 10.35 -3.37 -10.10
N ASN A 452 9.32 -4.19 -10.37
CA ASN A 452 9.26 -5.60 -9.95
C ASN A 452 9.33 -6.55 -11.16
N ALA A 453 9.93 -6.13 -12.28
CA ALA A 453 9.97 -6.90 -13.53
C ALA A 453 10.61 -8.30 -13.38
N ASP A 454 11.65 -8.43 -12.56
CA ASP A 454 12.30 -9.74 -12.30
C ASP A 454 11.34 -10.71 -11.61
N ILE A 455 10.60 -10.23 -10.61
CA ILE A 455 9.55 -10.98 -9.91
C ILE A 455 8.48 -11.42 -10.92
N CYS A 456 7.97 -10.48 -11.73
CA CYS A 456 6.96 -10.78 -12.74
C CYS A 456 7.43 -11.85 -13.72
N TYR A 457 8.68 -11.77 -14.15
CA TYR A 457 9.29 -12.72 -15.08
C TYR A 457 9.37 -14.13 -14.48
N ARG A 458 9.79 -14.27 -13.21
CA ARG A 458 9.85 -15.56 -12.52
C ARG A 458 8.45 -16.18 -12.36
N VAL A 459 7.47 -15.42 -11.87
CA VAL A 459 6.08 -15.86 -11.73
C VAL A 459 5.54 -16.34 -13.07
N LYS A 460 5.75 -15.57 -14.14
CA LYS A 460 5.30 -15.89 -15.50
C LYS A 460 5.87 -17.20 -16.01
N LYS A 461 7.17 -17.42 -15.81
CA LYS A 461 7.87 -18.63 -16.25
C LYS A 461 7.23 -19.87 -15.62
N VAL A 462 6.84 -19.82 -14.36
CA VAL A 462 6.20 -20.95 -13.70
C VAL A 462 4.77 -21.15 -14.17
N VAL A 463 3.95 -20.09 -14.19
CA VAL A 463 2.55 -20.17 -14.64
C VAL A 463 2.45 -20.73 -16.06
N ARG A 464 3.31 -20.27 -16.99
CA ARG A 464 3.32 -20.78 -18.37
C ARG A 464 3.68 -22.25 -18.47
N ARG A 465 4.70 -22.71 -17.74
CA ARG A 465 5.09 -24.12 -17.74
C ARG A 465 3.97 -25.03 -17.23
N VAL A 466 3.29 -24.62 -16.17
CA VAL A 466 2.16 -25.38 -15.62
C VAL A 466 1.00 -25.43 -16.61
N LEU A 467 0.71 -24.32 -17.31
CA LEU A 467 -0.29 -24.28 -18.37
C LEU A 467 0.07 -25.19 -19.55
N GLU A 468 1.31 -25.13 -20.04
CA GLU A 468 1.82 -25.97 -21.13
C GLU A 468 1.65 -27.46 -20.79
N GLN A 469 2.11 -27.88 -19.61
CA GLN A 469 2.00 -29.27 -19.15
C GLN A 469 0.56 -29.73 -18.94
N ALA A 470 -0.33 -28.86 -18.45
CA ALA A 470 -1.74 -29.20 -18.25
C ALA A 470 -2.53 -29.34 -19.55
N LEU A 471 -2.08 -28.68 -20.62
CA LEU A 471 -2.66 -28.73 -21.96
C LEU A 471 -2.07 -29.90 -22.79
N GLU A 472 -0.82 -30.28 -22.54
CA GLU A 472 -0.14 -31.42 -23.15
C GLU A 472 -0.31 -32.72 -22.32
N ALA A 473 -1.30 -33.57 -22.63
CA ALA A 473 -1.45 -34.87 -21.98
C ALA A 473 -0.80 -36.02 -22.80
N PRO A 474 -0.03 -36.97 -22.21
CA PRO A 474 0.77 -36.92 -20.98
C PRO A 474 2.28 -37.06 -21.28
N VAL A 475 3.09 -36.11 -20.82
CA VAL A 475 4.52 -36.38 -20.59
C VAL A 475 4.79 -36.19 -19.09
N GLN A 476 4.95 -37.34 -18.44
CA GLN A 476 5.51 -37.60 -17.11
C GLN A 476 5.05 -36.67 -15.96
N THR A 477 4.23 -37.27 -15.10
CA THR A 477 3.88 -36.92 -13.71
C THR A 477 5.08 -36.83 -12.75
N ASN A 478 6.26 -36.42 -13.23
CA ASN A 478 7.49 -36.41 -12.45
C ASN A 478 7.78 -35.06 -11.80
N MET A 479 6.80 -34.14 -11.69
CA MET A 479 7.01 -32.82 -11.08
C MET A 479 6.59 -32.75 -9.62
N LEU A 480 5.80 -33.68 -9.08
CA LEU A 480 5.40 -33.72 -7.67
C LEU A 480 5.81 -35.08 -7.10
N ASP A 481 6.48 -35.12 -5.95
CA ASP A 481 6.79 -36.35 -5.22
C ASP A 481 5.53 -36.93 -4.54
N GLU A 482 5.65 -38.11 -3.93
CA GLU A 482 4.53 -38.79 -3.23
C GLU A 482 3.96 -37.98 -2.04
N GLY A 483 4.68 -36.96 -1.56
CA GLY A 483 4.22 -35.97 -0.58
C GLY A 483 3.77 -34.63 -1.19
N GLY A 484 3.62 -34.53 -2.51
CA GLY A 484 3.18 -33.32 -3.21
C GLY A 484 4.25 -32.22 -3.34
N HIS A 485 5.54 -32.55 -3.19
CA HIS A 485 6.66 -31.60 -3.29
C HIS A 485 7.26 -31.57 -4.69
N TRP A 486 7.68 -30.40 -5.18
CA TRP A 486 8.15 -30.28 -6.55
C TRP A 486 9.51 -30.98 -6.80
N ASN A 487 9.59 -31.84 -7.81
CA ASN A 487 10.71 -32.77 -8.04
C ASN A 487 11.83 -32.20 -8.97
N MET A 488 11.95 -30.88 -9.12
CA MET A 488 12.94 -30.25 -10.00
C MET A 488 13.37 -28.87 -9.48
N ASP A 489 14.47 -28.31 -10.01
CA ASP A 489 15.11 -27.00 -9.69
C ASP A 489 14.17 -25.77 -9.73
N VAL A 490 12.92 -25.96 -10.16
CA VAL A 490 11.79 -25.02 -10.07
C VAL A 490 11.25 -24.92 -8.64
N SER A 491 11.45 -25.96 -7.82
CA SER A 491 11.07 -26.05 -6.42
C SER A 491 11.70 -24.92 -5.61
N ALA A 492 12.99 -24.63 -5.78
CA ALA A 492 13.64 -23.55 -5.04
C ALA A 492 13.06 -22.17 -5.37
N ASP A 493 12.85 -21.85 -6.67
CA ASP A 493 12.25 -20.59 -7.12
C ASP A 493 10.75 -20.49 -6.80
N PHE A 494 10.02 -21.61 -6.77
CA PHE A 494 8.56 -21.62 -6.51
C PHE A 494 8.24 -21.73 -5.01
N SER A 495 9.07 -22.42 -4.25
CA SER A 495 8.98 -22.50 -2.79
C SER A 495 9.40 -21.17 -2.18
N THR A 496 10.51 -20.55 -2.62
CA THR A 496 10.85 -19.19 -2.18
C THR A 496 9.78 -18.16 -2.55
N PHE A 497 9.07 -18.29 -3.68
CA PHE A 497 8.14 -17.25 -4.13
C PHE A 497 6.66 -17.48 -3.77
N PHE A 498 6.20 -18.74 -3.69
CA PHE A 498 4.80 -19.11 -3.48
C PHE A 498 4.57 -20.01 -2.26
N ASN A 499 5.61 -20.64 -1.69
CA ASN A 499 5.55 -21.05 -0.30
C ASN A 499 5.85 -19.83 0.57
N PHE A 500 5.35 -19.87 1.78
CA PHE A 500 5.82 -19.01 2.85
C PHE A 500 7.32 -19.20 3.15
N ASP A 501 8.13 -19.85 2.31
CA ASP A 501 9.60 -19.91 2.48
C ASP A 501 10.26 -18.55 2.17
N LEU A 502 9.52 -17.61 1.57
CA LEU A 502 9.86 -16.18 1.63
C LEU A 502 9.78 -15.64 3.06
N LEU A 503 8.82 -16.11 3.87
CA LEU A 503 8.70 -15.83 5.32
C LEU A 503 9.65 -16.74 6.14
N ASP A 504 9.97 -17.93 5.67
CA ASP A 504 10.97 -18.84 6.25
C ASP A 504 12.41 -18.48 5.80
N THR A 505 12.69 -17.19 5.53
CA THR A 505 14.00 -16.66 5.08
C THR A 505 15.09 -16.69 6.16
N PHE A 506 14.98 -17.59 7.14
CA PHE A 506 16.00 -17.83 8.16
C PHE A 506 17.03 -18.90 7.77
N ASP A 507 17.36 -19.00 6.47
CA ASP A 507 18.51 -19.75 5.96
C ASP A 507 19.88 -19.18 6.42
N TRP A 508 19.91 -18.01 7.07
CA TRP A 508 21.12 -17.39 7.66
C TRP A 508 21.62 -18.08 8.95
N LEU A 509 21.02 -19.20 9.36
CA LEU A 509 21.63 -20.13 10.33
C LEU A 509 22.70 -21.04 9.70
N ARG A 510 23.00 -20.92 8.40
CA ARG A 510 24.17 -21.55 7.78
C ARG A 510 25.33 -20.56 7.67
N PRO A 511 26.56 -20.94 8.10
CA PRO A 511 27.71 -20.04 8.10
C PRO A 511 27.96 -19.49 6.69
N GLU A 512 28.14 -18.18 6.58
CA GLU A 512 28.47 -17.50 5.33
C GLU A 512 29.84 -17.94 4.80
N GLY A 513 29.90 -18.25 3.50
CA GLY A 513 31.15 -18.27 2.74
C GLY A 513 31.47 -19.59 2.02
N ALA A 514 31.44 -19.53 0.70
CA ALA A 514 32.66 -19.74 -0.07
C ALA A 514 32.87 -18.50 -0.97
#